data_AF-A0AAD9VJ12-F1
#
_entry.id   AF-A0AAD9VJ12-F1
#
_cell.length_a   1.000
_cell.length_b   1.000
_cell.length_c   1.000
_cell.angle_alpha   90.00
_cell.angle_beta   90.00
_cell.angle_gamma   90.00
#
_symmetry.space_group_name_H-M   'P 1'
#
loop_
_entity.id
_entity.type
_entity.pdbx_description
1 polymer ?
#
loop_
_entity_poly.entity_id
_entity_poly.type
_entity_poly.pdbx_seq_one_letter_code
_entity_poly.pdbx_strand_id
1 'polypeptide(L)'
;MFLVLPFLPASNLFLTVGFVVAERVLYMPSVGWILLVVYGIQVTWTAVPRRRSLITVGMVLLLVLGCCRTFLRNRDWTSRETLLKAGLRSLPHNAKMHYNFANFLRDTSQPNRAILHYQLALCRYMIQAS
;
A
#
# COMPACT_ATOMS: atom_id res chain seq x y z
N MET A 1 7.36 18.63 -20.83
CA MET A 1 8.77 18.26 -20.57
C MET A 1 9.15 18.30 -19.08
N PHE A 2 8.55 19.17 -18.25
CA PHE A 2 8.76 19.24 -16.79
C PHE A 2 8.08 18.13 -15.94
N LEU A 3 7.28 17.25 -16.54
CA LEU A 3 6.53 16.20 -15.83
C LEU A 3 7.29 14.87 -15.65
N VAL A 4 8.35 14.64 -16.43
CA VAL A 4 9.14 13.40 -16.43
C VAL A 4 10.42 13.53 -15.60
N LEU A 5 10.91 14.75 -15.41
CA LEU A 5 12.10 15.06 -14.60
C LEU A 5 12.02 14.61 -13.13
N PRO A 6 10.86 14.64 -12.44
CA PRO A 6 10.76 14.09 -11.07
C PRO A 6 10.67 12.55 -11.01
N PHE A 7 10.49 11.85 -12.14
CA PHE A 7 10.43 10.38 -12.19
C PHE A 7 11.81 9.70 -12.09
N LEU A 8 12.86 10.39 -12.53
CA LEU A 8 14.24 9.88 -12.51
C LEU A 8 14.79 9.62 -11.10
N PRO A 9 14.68 10.54 -10.12
CA PRO A 9 15.10 10.25 -8.74
C PRO A 9 14.11 9.36 -7.98
N ALA A 10 12.84 9.29 -8.40
CA ALA A 10 11.81 8.45 -7.77
C ALA A 10 11.92 6.96 -8.14
N SER A 11 12.66 6.61 -9.20
CA SER A 11 12.76 5.24 -9.71
C SER A 11 13.77 4.35 -8.97
N ASN A 12 14.38 4.84 -7.88
CA ASN A 12 15.23 4.02 -6.99
C ASN A 12 16.41 3.29 -7.68
N LEU A 13 16.87 3.77 -8.85
CA LEU A 13 17.92 3.07 -9.61
C LEU A 13 19.35 3.31 -9.05
N PHE A 14 19.54 4.32 -8.19
CA PHE A 14 20.89 4.72 -7.76
C PHE A 14 21.08 5.07 -6.26
N LEU A 15 20.03 5.33 -5.47
CA LEU A 15 20.20 5.73 -4.06
C LEU A 15 19.07 5.19 -3.17
N THR A 16 19.37 4.18 -2.37
CA THR A 16 18.52 3.70 -1.27
C THR A 16 18.56 4.68 -0.10
N VAL A 17 17.86 5.81 -0.21
CA VAL A 17 17.80 6.79 0.87
C VAL A 17 16.81 6.33 1.94
N GLY A 18 17.32 6.03 3.14
CA GLY A 18 16.58 5.51 4.30
C GLY A 18 15.68 6.51 5.04
N PHE A 19 14.97 7.38 4.32
CA PHE A 19 13.96 8.29 4.88
C PHE A 19 12.59 8.04 4.24
N VAL A 20 11.51 8.46 4.91
CA VAL A 20 10.13 8.39 4.40
C VAL A 20 9.95 9.42 3.26
N VAL A 21 10.51 9.11 2.09
CA VAL A 21 10.46 9.91 0.86
C VAL A 21 9.04 9.90 0.24
N ALA A 22 8.17 9.01 0.72
CA ALA A 22 6.86 8.69 0.15
C ALA A 22 5.83 9.84 0.17
N GLU A 23 5.98 10.84 1.04
CA GLU A 23 4.92 11.84 1.22
C GLU A 23 5.12 13.09 0.37
N ARG A 24 6.33 13.64 0.30
CA ARG A 24 6.54 14.93 -0.39
C ARG A 24 6.84 14.79 -1.88
N VAL A 25 7.48 13.70 -2.28
CA VAL A 25 7.88 13.48 -3.68
C VAL A 25 6.73 12.88 -4.50
N LEU A 26 5.77 12.19 -3.87
CA LEU A 26 4.64 11.56 -4.59
C LEU A 26 3.49 12.53 -4.88
N TYR A 27 3.31 13.58 -4.07
CA TYR A 27 2.23 14.56 -4.27
C TYR A 27 2.39 15.34 -5.58
N MET A 28 3.60 15.80 -5.92
CA MET A 28 3.82 16.55 -7.17
C MET A 28 3.50 15.74 -8.43
N PRO A 29 4.02 14.50 -8.62
CA PRO A 29 3.62 13.61 -9.72
C PRO A 29 2.12 13.28 -9.70
N SER A 30 1.51 13.11 -8.53
CA SER A 30 0.08 12.79 -8.42
C SER A 30 -0.81 13.94 -8.90
N VAL A 31 -0.47 15.19 -8.55
CA VAL A 31 -1.19 16.38 -9.06
C VAL A 31 -1.10 16.46 -10.58
N GLY A 32 0.10 16.22 -11.14
CA GLY A 32 0.31 16.18 -12.58
C GLY A 32 -0.53 15.11 -13.29
N TRP A 33 -0.61 13.92 -12.70
CA TRP A 33 -1.44 12.83 -13.24
C TRP A 33 -2.93 13.14 -13.18
N ILE A 34 -3.42 13.70 -12.07
CA ILE A 34 -4.83 14.10 -11.91
C ILE A 34 -5.21 15.13 -12.97
N LEU A 35 -4.39 16.15 -13.19
CA LEU A 35 -4.64 17.17 -14.20
C LEU A 35 -4.71 16.59 -15.62
N LEU A 36 -3.79 15.68 -15.97
CA LEU A 36 -3.81 15.01 -17.28
C LEU A 36 -5.05 14.14 -17.48
N VAL A 37 -5.46 13.39 -16.46
CA VAL A 37 -6.66 12.54 -16.51
C VAL A 37 -7.93 13.38 -16.65
N VAL A 38 -8.08 14.44 -15.85
CA VAL A 38 -9.25 15.34 -15.92
C VAL A 38 -9.31 16.03 -17.28
N TYR A 39 -8.18 16.54 -17.78
CA TYR A 39 -8.13 17.17 -19.10
C TYR A 39 -8.45 16.18 -20.23
N GLY A 40 -7.91 14.95 -20.17
CA GLY A 40 -8.22 13.90 -21.15
C GLY A 40 -9.70 13.52 -21.16
N ILE A 41 -10.34 13.45 -19.99
CA ILE A 41 -11.79 13.22 -19.87
C ILE A 41 -12.56 14.40 -20.47
N GLN A 42 -12.17 15.64 -20.17
CA GLN A 42 -12.84 16.84 -20.71
C GLN A 42 -12.79 16.90 -22.24
N VAL A 43 -11.61 16.64 -22.84
CA VAL A 43 -11.44 16.63 -24.31
C VAL A 43 -12.23 15.50 -24.95
N THR A 44 -12.20 14.29 -24.38
CA THR A 44 -12.97 13.17 -24.93
C THR A 44 -14.48 13.37 -24.79
N TRP A 45 -14.92 14.05 -23.73
CA TRP A 45 -16.31 14.42 -23.50
C TRP A 45 -16.85 15.40 -24.55
N THR A 46 -16.06 16.38 -24.98
CA THR A 46 -16.45 17.34 -26.02
C THR A 46 -16.29 16.75 -27.43
N ALA A 47 -15.24 15.96 -27.68
CA ALA A 47 -14.95 15.40 -29.00
C ALA A 47 -15.89 14.26 -29.43
N VAL A 48 -16.40 13.43 -28.49
CA VAL A 48 -17.21 12.25 -28.82
C VAL A 48 -18.49 12.18 -27.98
N PRO A 49 -19.49 13.03 -28.26
CA PRO A 49 -20.73 13.09 -27.46
C PRO A 49 -21.50 11.76 -27.46
N ARG A 50 -21.40 10.98 -28.54
CA ARG A 50 -22.07 9.68 -28.70
C ARG A 50 -21.58 8.60 -27.71
N ARG A 51 -20.37 8.73 -27.15
CA ARG A 51 -19.80 7.76 -26.21
C ARG A 51 -19.80 8.24 -24.74
N ARG A 52 -20.40 9.40 -24.44
CA ARG A 52 -20.44 9.95 -23.07
C ARG A 52 -20.99 8.96 -22.05
N SER A 53 -22.10 8.31 -22.36
CA SER A 53 -22.72 7.29 -21.49
C SER A 53 -21.76 6.13 -21.18
N LEU A 54 -21.01 5.67 -22.19
CA LEU A 54 -20.02 4.60 -22.02
C LEU A 54 -18.85 5.05 -21.11
N ILE A 55 -18.36 6.28 -21.29
CA ILE A 55 -17.28 6.86 -20.47
C ILE A 55 -17.75 7.02 -19.02
N THR A 56 -18.97 7.53 -18.79
CA THR A 56 -19.52 7.65 -17.42
C THR A 56 -19.69 6.29 -16.75
N VAL A 57 -20.21 5.28 -17.48
CA VAL A 57 -20.39 3.94 -16.94
C VAL A 57 -19.03 3.32 -16.61
N GLY A 58 -18.03 3.47 -17.48
CA GLY A 58 -16.66 3.01 -17.22
C GLY A 58 -16.04 3.66 -15.98
N MET A 59 -16.21 4.97 -15.80
CA MET A 59 -15.72 5.71 -14.63
C MET A 59 -16.42 5.27 -13.35
N VAL A 60 -17.75 5.16 -13.36
CA VAL A 60 -18.53 4.68 -12.21
C VAL A 60 -18.13 3.25 -11.86
N LEU A 61 -17.96 2.37 -12.86
CA LEU A 61 -17.51 1.00 -12.64
C LEU A 61 -16.13 0.95 -11.99
N LEU A 62 -15.16 1.75 -12.47
CA LEU A 62 -13.83 1.86 -11.88
C LEU A 62 -13.89 2.33 -10.43
N LEU A 63 -14.73 3.33 -10.14
CA LEU A 63 -14.94 3.83 -8.78
C LEU A 63 -15.54 2.74 -7.87
N VAL A 64 -16.59 2.05 -8.32
CA VAL A 64 -17.24 0.97 -7.56
C VAL A 64 -16.27 -0.19 -7.30
N LEU A 65 -15.48 -0.60 -8.30
CA LEU A 65 -14.45 -1.62 -8.14
C LEU A 65 -13.37 -1.19 -7.14
N GLY A 66 -12.96 0.08 -7.19
CA GLY A 66 -12.04 0.69 -6.23
C GLY A 66 -12.60 0.69 -4.81
N CYS A 67 -13.85 1.15 -4.62
CA CYS A 67 -14.55 1.13 -3.34
C CYS A 67 -14.69 -0.30 -2.79
N CYS A 68 -15.04 -1.26 -3.63
CA CYS A 68 -15.16 -2.67 -3.25
C CYS A 68 -13.80 -3.25 -2.79
N ARG A 69 -12.72 -2.98 -3.54
CA ARG A 69 -11.35 -3.34 -3.14
C ARG A 69 -10.97 -2.73 -1.78
N THR A 70 -11.30 -1.46 -1.58
CA THR A 70 -11.06 -0.77 -0.30
C THR A 70 -11.86 -1.41 0.83
N PHE A 71 -13.12 -1.76 0.60
CA PHE A 71 -13.96 -2.41 1.60
C PHE A 71 -13.45 -3.81 1.97
N LEU A 72 -13.05 -4.62 0.98
CA LEU A 72 -12.44 -5.93 1.21
C LEU A 72 -11.16 -5.82 2.04
N ARG A 73 -10.30 -4.84 1.72
CA ARG A 73 -9.09 -4.57 2.51
C ARG A 73 -9.42 -4.08 3.91
N ASN A 74 -10.46 -3.27 4.07
CA ASN A 74 -10.91 -2.78 5.37
C ASN A 74 -11.39 -3.93 6.28
N ARG A 75 -11.86 -5.04 5.69
CA ARG A 75 -12.20 -6.26 6.43
C ARG A 75 -10.99 -6.92 7.11
N ASP A 76 -9.78 -6.71 6.60
CA ASP A 76 -8.55 -7.17 7.26
C ASP A 76 -8.27 -6.40 8.56
N TRP A 77 -8.79 -5.17 8.67
CA TRP A 77 -8.68 -4.33 9.88
C TRP A 77 -9.71 -4.68 10.94
N THR A 78 -10.68 -5.55 10.64
CA THR A 78 -11.74 -5.93 11.58
C THR A 78 -11.22 -6.76 12.75
N SER A 79 -10.12 -7.49 12.60
CA SER A 79 -9.48 -8.21 13.71
C SER A 79 -7.97 -7.99 13.74
N ARG A 80 -7.43 -7.81 14.95
CA ARG A 80 -5.98 -7.75 15.16
C ARG A 80 -5.27 -9.01 14.67
N GLU A 81 -5.93 -10.17 14.75
CA GLU A 81 -5.39 -11.43 14.27
C GLU A 81 -5.18 -11.43 12.76
N THR A 82 -6.21 -11.03 12.00
CA THR A 82 -6.16 -10.98 10.54
C THR A 82 -5.10 -10.00 10.07
N LEU A 83 -5.04 -8.83 10.70
CA LEU A 83 -4.05 -7.80 10.39
C LEU A 83 -2.61 -8.29 10.64
N LEU A 84 -2.36 -8.91 11.80
CA LEU A 84 -1.02 -9.42 12.13
C LEU A 84 -0.63 -10.61 11.25
N LYS A 85 -1.56 -11.52 10.92
CA LYS A 85 -1.32 -12.62 9.98
C LYS A 85 -1.05 -12.11 8.56
N ALA A 86 -1.81 -11.13 8.08
CA ALA A 86 -1.59 -10.52 6.78
C ALA A 86 -0.23 -9.81 6.74
N GLY A 87 0.11 -9.07 7.79
CA GLY A 87 1.42 -8.45 7.94
C GLY A 87 2.57 -9.45 7.92
N LEU A 88 2.46 -10.57 8.65
CA LEU A 88 3.43 -11.67 8.64
C LEU A 88 3.59 -12.32 7.26
N ARG A 89 2.51 -12.45 6.48
CA ARG A 89 2.60 -12.95 5.09
C ARG A 89 3.34 -11.97 4.19
N SER A 90 3.10 -10.67 4.35
CA SER A 90 3.77 -9.65 3.54
C SER A 90 5.24 -9.43 3.94
N LEU A 91 5.57 -9.61 5.22
CA LEU A 91 6.87 -9.33 5.81
C LEU A 91 7.34 -10.50 6.69
N PRO A 92 7.61 -11.69 6.11
CA PRO A 92 7.94 -12.90 6.87
C PRO A 92 9.29 -12.84 7.59
N HIS A 93 10.13 -11.84 7.29
CA HIS A 93 11.46 -11.70 7.87
C HIS A 93 11.57 -10.53 8.85
N ASN A 94 10.49 -9.77 9.08
CA ASN A 94 10.54 -8.58 9.92
C ASN A 94 10.43 -8.96 11.41
N ALA A 95 11.50 -8.73 12.18
CA ALA A 95 11.55 -9.00 13.61
C ALA A 95 10.41 -8.32 14.39
N LYS A 96 10.05 -7.07 14.06
CA LYS A 96 8.97 -6.32 14.73
C LYS A 96 7.60 -6.96 14.51
N MET A 97 7.36 -7.55 13.33
CA MET A 97 6.10 -8.24 13.04
C MET A 97 5.96 -9.52 13.86
N HIS A 98 7.02 -10.31 13.99
CA HIS A 98 7.03 -11.51 14.84
C HIS A 98 6.81 -11.16 16.32
N TYR A 99 7.41 -10.07 16.81
CA TYR A 99 7.20 -9.58 18.17
C TYR A 99 5.74 -9.16 18.43
N ASN A 100 5.14 -8.38 17.52
CA ASN A 100 3.74 -7.96 17.66
C ASN A 100 2.76 -9.14 17.61
N PHE A 101 3.04 -10.15 16.77
CA PHE A 101 2.22 -11.36 16.73
C PHE A 101 2.38 -12.23 17.98
N ALA A 102 3.59 -12.30 18.55
CA ALA A 102 3.82 -12.99 19.81
C ALA A 102 3.08 -12.32 20.98
N ASN A 103 3.06 -10.98 21.06
CA ASN A 103 2.26 -10.24 22.04
C ASN A 103 0.76 -10.56 21.89
N PHE A 104 0.24 -10.60 20.67
CA PHE A 104 -1.15 -10.98 20.41
C PHE A 104 -1.46 -12.42 20.83
N LEU A 105 -0.56 -13.38 20.58
CA LEU A 105 -0.70 -14.77 21.01
C LEU A 105 -0.66 -14.94 22.54
N ARG A 106 0.15 -14.11 23.22
CA ARG A 106 0.17 -14.04 24.69
C ARG A 106 -1.18 -13.55 25.21
N ASP A 107 -1.72 -12.48 24.63
CA ASP A 107 -2.98 -11.88 25.06
C ASP A 107 -4.20 -12.78 24.76
N THR A 108 -4.09 -13.68 23.77
CA THR A 108 -5.10 -14.71 23.42
C THR A 108 -4.89 -16.06 24.13
N SER A 109 -4.09 -16.09 25.20
CA SER A 109 -3.83 -17.27 26.04
C SER A 109 -3.22 -18.47 25.30
N GLN A 110 -2.40 -18.23 24.26
CA GLN A 110 -1.64 -19.25 23.53
C GLN A 110 -0.12 -19.12 23.78
N PRO A 111 0.36 -19.39 25.01
CA PRO A 111 1.74 -19.10 25.41
C PRO A 111 2.78 -19.91 24.63
N ASN A 112 2.48 -21.18 24.30
CA ASN A 112 3.42 -22.05 23.58
C ASN A 112 3.76 -21.51 22.17
N ARG A 113 2.77 -20.95 21.47
CA ARG A 113 3.01 -20.31 20.16
C ARG A 113 3.66 -18.94 20.31
N ALA A 114 3.33 -18.19 21.36
CA ALA A 114 3.96 -16.88 21.62
C ALA A 114 5.48 -17.01 21.80
N ILE A 115 5.94 -17.99 22.57
CA ILE A 115 7.37 -18.25 22.82
C ILE A 115 8.12 -18.49 21.50
N LEU A 116 7.58 -19.34 20.61
CA LEU A 116 8.17 -19.60 19.30
C LEU A 116 8.34 -18.31 18.49
N HIS A 117 7.31 -17.46 18.44
CA HIS A 117 7.38 -16.21 17.69
C HIS A 117 8.31 -15.17 18.35
N TYR A 118 8.47 -15.15 19.68
CA TYR A 118 9.48 -14.33 20.34
C TYR A 118 10.91 -14.78 20.01
N GLN A 119 11.18 -16.09 20.01
CA GLN A 119 12.49 -16.62 19.62
C GLN A 119 12.83 -16.30 18.16
N LEU A 120 11.85 -16.43 17.26
CA LEU A 120 12.00 -16.00 15.87
C LEU A 120 12.28 -14.50 15.75
N ALA A 121 11.59 -13.67 16.53
CA ALA A 121 11.83 -12.23 16.53
C ALA A 121 13.26 -11.89 16.98
N LEU A 122 13.76 -12.51 18.05
CA LEU A 122 15.12 -12.32 18.55
C LEU A 122 16.18 -12.76 17.52
N CYS A 123 16.00 -13.94 16.91
CA CYS A 123 16.89 -14.44 15.86
C CYS A 123 16.94 -13.47 14.67
N ARG A 124 15.79 -12.98 14.21
CA ARG A 124 15.72 -12.02 13.09
C ARG A 124 16.31 -10.65 13.46
N TYR A 125 16.13 -10.20 14.70
CA TYR A 125 16.69 -8.94 15.18
C TYR A 125 18.22 -8.97 15.18
N MET A 126 18.83 -10.07 15.62
CA MET A 126 20.29 -10.24 15.62
C MET A 126 20.88 -10.21 14.19
N ILE A 127 20.21 -10.83 13.22
CA ILE A 127 20.64 -10.83 11.81
C ILE A 127 20.51 -9.45 11.16
N GLN A 128 19.54 -8.64 11.59
CA GLN A 128 19.26 -7.33 11.00
C GLN A 128 20.09 -6.20 11.63
N ALA A 129 20.77 -6.49 12.75
CA ALA A 129 21.63 -5.57 13.48
C ALA A 129 23.13 -5.76 13.19
N SER A 130 23.51 -6.76 12.38
CA SER A 130 24.87 -7.04 11.88
C SER A 130 25.04 -6.57 10.44
#